data_AF-A2BZH2-F1
#
_entry.id   AF-A2BZH2-F1
#
_cell.length_a   1.000
_cell.length_b   1.000
_cell.length_c   1.000
_cell.angle_alpha   90.00
_cell.angle_beta   90.00
_cell.angle_gamma   90.00
#
_symmetry.space_group_name_H-M   'P 1'
#
loop_
_entity.id
_entity.type
_entity.pdbx_description
1 polymer ?
#
loop_
_entity_poly.entity_id
_entity_poly.type
_entity_poly.pdbx_seq_one_letter_code
_entity_poly.pdbx_strand_id
1 'polypeptide(L)'
;MKKPSTSGGQKSMTEKIDWKQELLDSEKFNRKQEKLLKIGAKSLTDSWLLGALYIRWKKLKSIREQSSPDCSSNFQEWTKKIEDADICQS
;
A
#
# COMPACT_ATOMS: atom_id res chain seq x y z
N MET A 1 -42.79 17.09 -18.26
CA MET A 1 -41.44 16.61 -18.64
C MET A 1 -40.68 16.19 -17.39
N LYS A 2 -40.58 14.89 -17.09
CA LYS A 2 -39.76 14.37 -15.99
C LYS A 2 -38.42 13.92 -16.57
N LYS A 3 -37.31 14.48 -16.09
CA LYS A 3 -35.98 14.05 -16.53
C LYS A 3 -35.66 12.65 -15.97
N PRO A 4 -35.07 11.75 -16.76
CA PRO A 4 -34.60 10.48 -16.23
C PRO A 4 -33.38 10.72 -15.33
N SER A 5 -33.49 10.25 -14.10
CA SER A 5 -32.38 10.12 -13.15
C SER A 5 -31.49 8.98 -13.62
N THR A 6 -30.38 9.29 -14.27
CA THR A 6 -29.31 8.33 -14.55
C THR A 6 -28.48 8.20 -13.28
N SER A 7 -28.88 7.27 -12.41
CA SER A 7 -28.02 6.72 -11.36
C SER A 7 -26.88 5.96 -12.02
N GLY A 8 -25.81 6.66 -12.38
CA GLY A 8 -24.54 6.06 -12.77
C GLY A 8 -23.93 5.37 -11.56
N GLY A 9 -24.27 4.09 -11.38
CA GLY A 9 -23.68 3.26 -10.33
C GLY A 9 -22.16 3.21 -10.51
N GLN A 10 -21.45 3.72 -9.50
CA GLN A 10 -20.01 3.53 -9.36
C GLN A 10 -19.74 2.02 -9.23
N LYS A 11 -19.29 1.39 -10.32
CA LYS A 11 -18.79 0.02 -10.29
C LYS A 11 -17.43 0.02 -9.57
N SER A 12 -17.43 -0.15 -8.26
CA SER A 12 -16.24 -0.58 -7.51
C SER A 12 -16.00 -2.07 -7.74
N MET A 13 -15.70 -2.46 -8.98
CA MET A 13 -15.06 -3.76 -9.21
C MET A 13 -13.62 -3.64 -8.73
N THR A 14 -13.34 -4.17 -7.54
CA THR A 14 -11.99 -4.37 -7.03
C THR A 14 -11.36 -5.49 -7.84
N GLU A 15 -10.98 -5.17 -9.09
CA GLU A 15 -10.13 -6.03 -9.88
C GLU A 15 -8.83 -6.18 -9.08
N LYS A 16 -8.58 -7.38 -8.58
CA LYS A 16 -7.42 -7.67 -7.74
C LYS A 16 -6.20 -7.59 -8.64
N ILE A 17 -5.59 -6.40 -8.71
CA ILE A 17 -4.43 -6.14 -9.55
C ILE A 17 -3.29 -7.06 -9.10
N ASP A 18 -2.94 -8.05 -9.92
CA ASP A 18 -1.81 -8.93 -9.70
C ASP A 18 -0.52 -8.24 -10.14
N TRP A 19 -0.12 -7.24 -9.35
CA TRP A 19 1.00 -6.34 -9.66
C TRP A 19 2.32 -7.05 -9.95
N LYS A 20 2.50 -8.29 -9.44
CA LYS A 20 3.71 -9.09 -9.69
C LYS A 20 3.76 -9.56 -11.13
N GLN A 21 2.64 -10.03 -11.69
CA GLN A 21 2.55 -10.45 -13.08
C GLN A 21 2.65 -9.26 -14.03
N GLU A 22 1.97 -8.17 -13.72
CA GLU A 22 2.03 -6.96 -14.54
C GLU A 22 3.45 -6.37 -14.58
N LEU A 23 4.16 -6.37 -13.43
CA LEU A 23 5.56 -5.98 -13.38
C LEU A 23 6.42 -6.90 -14.26
N LEU A 24 6.23 -8.23 -14.15
CA LEU A 24 6.96 -9.23 -14.96
C LEU A 24 6.78 -9.04 -16.46
N ASP A 25 5.59 -8.62 -16.90
CA ASP A 25 5.29 -8.35 -18.31
C ASP A 25 5.89 -7.02 -18.79
N SER A 26 5.97 -6.04 -17.89
CA SER A 26 6.44 -4.68 -18.21
C SER A 26 7.96 -4.59 -18.40
N GLU A 27 8.76 -5.33 -17.63
CA GLU A 27 10.22 -5.22 -17.64
C GLU A 27 10.95 -6.57 -17.67
N LYS A 28 12.18 -6.54 -18.19
CA LYS A 28 13.06 -7.72 -18.20
C LYS A 28 13.76 -7.87 -16.85
N PHE A 29 13.46 -8.97 -16.16
CA PHE A 29 14.10 -9.31 -14.88
C PHE A 29 15.16 -10.40 -15.04
N ASN A 30 16.02 -10.49 -14.02
CA ASN A 30 16.93 -11.63 -13.89
C ASN A 30 16.17 -12.86 -13.39
N ARG A 31 16.66 -14.07 -13.72
CA ARG A 31 16.06 -15.35 -13.28
C ARG A 31 15.74 -15.40 -11.78
N LYS A 32 16.59 -14.80 -10.94
CA LYS A 32 16.38 -14.73 -9.48
C LYS A 32 15.16 -13.89 -9.11
N GLN A 33 14.99 -12.73 -9.73
CA GLN A 33 13.86 -11.83 -9.51
C GLN A 33 12.56 -12.42 -10.07
N GLU A 34 12.61 -13.07 -11.23
CA GLU A 34 11.45 -13.77 -11.78
C GLU A 34 10.95 -14.88 -10.86
N LYS A 35 11.89 -15.68 -10.33
CA LYS A 35 11.58 -16.72 -9.34
C LYS A 35 10.97 -16.13 -8.07
N LEU A 36 11.50 -15.01 -7.60
CA LEU A 36 10.99 -14.29 -6.43
C LEU A 36 9.56 -13.78 -6.66
N LEU A 37 9.25 -13.25 -7.83
CA LEU A 37 7.91 -12.75 -8.18
C LEU A 37 6.88 -13.89 -8.33
N LYS A 38 7.28 -15.04 -8.87
CA LYS A 38 6.40 -16.21 -9.06
C LYS A 38 6.17 -17.03 -7.79
N ILE A 39 7.21 -17.26 -6.99
CA ILE A 39 7.16 -18.17 -5.81
C ILE A 39 6.92 -17.39 -4.51
N GLY A 40 7.38 -16.14 -4.43
CA GLY A 40 7.35 -15.32 -3.21
C GLY A 40 8.65 -15.36 -2.41
N ALA A 41 8.74 -14.49 -1.40
CA ALA A 41 9.90 -14.37 -0.53
C ALA A 41 9.96 -15.50 0.49
N LYS A 42 11.14 -16.12 0.64
CA LYS A 42 11.37 -17.22 1.61
C LYS A 42 12.33 -16.83 2.73
N SER A 43 13.05 -15.71 2.56
CA SER A 43 14.01 -15.17 3.51
C SER A 43 13.77 -13.68 3.72
N LEU A 44 14.32 -13.12 4.80
CA LEU A 44 14.21 -11.69 5.08
C LEU A 44 14.78 -10.82 3.95
N THR A 45 15.92 -11.23 3.38
CA THR A 45 16.55 -10.54 2.25
C THR A 45 15.66 -10.57 1.01
N ASP A 46 15.00 -11.69 0.74
CA ASP A 46 14.03 -11.81 -0.36
C ASP A 46 12.83 -10.88 -0.15
N SER A 47 12.36 -10.74 1.09
CA SER A 47 11.26 -9.83 1.43
C SER A 47 11.63 -8.37 1.16
N TRP A 48 12.87 -7.97 1.51
CA TRP A 48 13.37 -6.63 1.20
C TRP A 48 13.43 -6.40 -0.32
N LEU A 49 13.96 -7.37 -1.06
CA LEU A 49 14.06 -7.29 -2.52
C LEU A 49 12.67 -7.21 -3.18
N LEU A 50 11.71 -7.98 -2.67
CA LEU A 50 10.32 -7.95 -3.13
C LEU A 50 9.66 -6.58 -2.84
N GLY A 51 9.94 -5.98 -1.69
CA GLY A 51 9.51 -4.62 -1.35
C GLY A 51 10.09 -3.57 -2.32
N ALA A 52 11.37 -3.68 -2.67
CA ALA A 52 12.01 -2.80 -3.64
C ALA A 52 11.36 -2.91 -5.04
N LEU A 53 11.04 -4.13 -5.48
CA LEU A 53 10.32 -4.38 -6.74
C LEU A 53 8.91 -3.78 -6.73
N TYR A 54 8.20 -3.88 -5.60
CA TYR A 54 6.88 -3.25 -5.44
C TYR A 54 6.94 -1.73 -5.58
N ILE A 55 7.91 -1.07 -4.94
CA ILE A 55 8.11 0.38 -5.07
C ILE A 55 8.38 0.76 -6.53
N ARG A 56 9.18 -0.04 -7.24
CA ARG A 56 9.46 0.16 -8.67
C ARG A 56 8.18 0.04 -9.50
N TRP A 57 7.34 -0.97 -9.25
CA TRP A 57 6.05 -1.12 -9.91
C TRP A 57 5.13 0.09 -9.66
N LYS A 58 5.05 0.59 -8.42
CA LYS A 58 4.27 1.80 -8.10
C LYS A 58 4.74 3.01 -8.92
N LYS A 59 6.06 3.16 -9.10
CA LYS A 59 6.66 4.23 -9.92
C LYS A 59 6.29 4.10 -11.39
N LEU A 60 6.33 2.88 -11.96
CA LEU A 60 5.94 2.62 -13.35
C LEU A 60 4.47 2.98 -13.61
N LYS A 61 3.58 2.61 -12.69
CA LYS A 61 2.15 2.94 -12.75
C LYS A 61 1.86 4.44 -12.57
N SER A 62 2.86 5.26 -12.24
CA SER A 62 2.68 6.66 -11.83
C SER A 62 1.58 6.80 -10.76
N ILE A 63 1.43 5.78 -9.90
CA ILE A 63 0.60 5.90 -8.70
C ILE A 63 1.42 6.81 -7.80
N ARG A 64 1.15 8.11 -7.90
CA ARG A 64 1.59 9.07 -6.90
C ARG A 64 1.05 8.54 -5.59
N GLU A 65 1.94 8.14 -4.69
CA GLU A 65 1.62 7.88 -3.29
C GLU A 65 0.74 9.06 -2.87
N GLN A 66 -0.57 8.82 -2.68
CA GLN A 66 -1.42 9.87 -2.14
C GLN A 66 -0.75 10.25 -0.83
N SER A 67 -0.38 11.53 -0.69
CA SER A 67 0.38 12.02 0.47
C SER A 67 -0.22 11.36 1.69
N SER A 68 0.53 10.43 2.29
CA SER A 68 -0.05 9.62 3.36
C SER A 68 -0.60 10.61 4.38
N PRO A 69 -1.85 10.47 4.84
CA PRO A 69 -2.29 11.25 5.99
C PRO A 69 -1.23 11.07 7.06
N ASP A 70 -0.74 12.17 7.63
CA ASP A 70 0.34 12.17 8.61
C ASP A 70 0.04 11.14 9.70
N CYS A 71 0.66 9.97 9.60
CA CYS A 71 0.57 8.90 10.60
C CYS A 71 1.64 9.10 11.67
N SER A 72 2.13 10.34 11.83
CA SER A 72 3.04 10.71 12.91
C SER A 72 2.23 10.80 14.20
N SER A 73 2.58 9.95 15.16
CA SER A 73 2.11 10.11 16.54
C SER A 73 2.95 11.22 17.20
N ASN A 74 2.30 12.18 17.85
CA ASN A 74 3.00 13.19 18.62
C ASN A 74 3.34 12.63 20.01
N PHE A 75 4.64 12.55 20.34
CA PHE A 75 5.11 12.11 21.66
C PHE A 75 4.46 12.90 22.81
N GLN A 76 4.17 14.19 22.61
CA GLN A 76 3.49 15.03 23.60
C GLN A 76 2.06 14.59 23.89
N GLU A 77 1.38 14.01 22.89
CA GLU A 77 0.02 13.49 23.06
C GLU A 77 0.03 12.18 23.87
N TRP A 78 1.11 11.38 23.73
CA TRP A 78 1.33 10.21 24.56
C TRP A 78 1.66 10.61 26.01
N THR A 79 2.55 11.58 26.25
CA THR A 79 2.90 12.01 27.62
C THR A 79 1.69 12.58 28.36
N LYS A 80 0.83 13.36 27.69
CA LYS A 80 -0.43 13.86 28.27
C LYS A 80 -1.38 12.73 28.71
N LYS A 81 -1.46 11.63 27.95
CA LYS A 81 -2.30 10.48 28.31
C LYS A 81 -1.77 9.74 29.55
N ILE A 82 -0.46 9.74 29.77
CA ILE A 82 0.15 9.17 30.97
C ILE A 82 -0.17 10.05 32.19
N GLU A 83 0.00 11.37 32.08
CA GLU A 83 -0.33 12.31 33.17
C GLU A 83 -1.82 12.29 33.55
N ASP A 84 -2.73 12.26 32.57
CA ASP A 84 -4.18 12.19 32.82
C ASP A 84 -4.60 10.86 33.49
N ALA A 85 -3.94 9.75 33.12
CA ALA A 85 -4.15 8.45 33.75
C ALA A 85 -3.69 8.41 35.22
N ASP A 86 -2.56 9.07 35.54
CA ASP A 86 -2.07 9.18 36.92
C ASP A 86 -2.97 10.07 37.80
N ILE A 87 -3.61 11.10 37.23
CA ILE A 87 -4.53 12.00 37.95
C ILE A 87 -5.83 11.30 38.37
N CYS A 88 -6.33 10.33 37.61
CA CYS A 88 -7.53 9.57 37.95
C CYS A 88 -7.31 8.48 39.04
N GLN A 89 -6.06 8.23 39.45
CA GLN A 89 -5.73 7.26 40.50
C GLN A 89 -5.55 7.87 41.91
N SER A 90 -5.76 9.19 42.08
CA SER A 90 -5.73 9.88 43.39
C SER A 90 -7.11 10.24 43.94
#